data_AF-A0A931YGP3-F1
#
_entry.id   AF-A0A931YGP3-F1
#
_cell.length_a   1.000
_cell.length_b   1.000
_cell.length_c   1.000
_cell.angle_alpha   90.00
_cell.angle_beta   90.00
_cell.angle_gamma   90.00
#
_symmetry.space_group_name_H-M   'P 1'
#
loop_
_entity.id
_entity.type
_entity.pdbx_description
1 polymer ?
#
loop_
_entity_poly.entity_id
_entity_poly.type
_entity_poly.pdbx_seq_one_letter_code
_entity_poly.pdbx_strand_id
1 'polypeptide(L)'
;MRKLPPGAPLLVPVMASGALVARAPALDEIRARCAAELAALPDEVRRLRSPGSYAVRPSERLVARQRALRATIEATEVRPALEPTAAGAVAPQPGAARPQPRPQREP
;
A
#
# COMPACT_ATOMS: atom_id res chain seq x y z
N MET A 1 10.45 26.15 16.58
CA MET A 1 10.07 24.73 16.41
C MET A 1 8.56 24.69 16.18
N ARG A 2 8.08 24.25 15.01
CA ARG A 2 6.64 24.20 14.70
C ARG A 2 6.02 22.95 15.33
N LYS A 3 5.17 23.12 16.34
CA LYS A 3 4.23 22.06 16.77
C LYS A 3 3.17 21.92 15.68
N LEU A 4 3.00 20.71 15.14
CA LEU A 4 1.94 20.44 14.17
C LEU A 4 0.61 20.25 14.96
N PRO A 5 -0.46 20.99 14.61
CA PRO A 5 -1.79 20.79 15.20
C PRO A 5 -2.39 19.44 14.75
N PRO A 6 -3.44 18.94 15.42
CA PRO A 6 -4.16 17.74 14.97
C PRO A 6 -4.58 17.91 13.50
N GLY A 7 -4.19 16.95 12.65
CA GLY A 7 -4.53 16.94 11.22
C GLY A 7 -3.54 17.65 10.30
N ALA A 8 -2.32 17.93 10.74
CA ALA A 8 -1.31 18.52 9.86
C ALA A 8 -0.94 17.62 8.66
N PRO A 9 -0.66 18.23 7.49
CA PRO A 9 -0.39 17.49 6.26
C PRO A 9 0.94 16.74 6.34
N LEU A 10 0.92 15.44 6.03
CA LEU A 10 2.13 14.61 5.97
C LEU A 10 2.90 14.80 4.66
N LEU A 11 2.19 15.09 3.57
CA LEU A 11 2.79 15.35 2.26
C LEU A 11 3.19 16.81 2.16
N VAL A 12 4.47 17.05 1.88
CA VAL A 12 5.05 18.38 1.66
C VAL A 12 5.59 18.48 0.24
N PRO A 13 5.44 19.64 -0.44
CA PRO A 13 6.01 19.82 -1.77
C PRO A 13 7.53 19.77 -1.72
N VAL A 14 8.14 18.90 -2.52
CA VAL A 14 9.59 18.84 -2.71
C VAL A 14 10.01 19.33 -4.09
N MET A 15 9.12 19.20 -5.08
CA MET A 15 9.32 19.64 -6.45
C MET A 15 8.04 20.31 -6.97
N ALA A 16 8.19 21.37 -7.76
CA ALA A 16 7.11 22.01 -8.50
C ALA A 16 7.61 22.40 -9.89
N SER A 17 6.83 22.11 -10.93
CA SER A 17 7.18 22.43 -12.32
C SER A 17 8.57 21.93 -12.75
N GLY A 18 8.97 20.75 -12.29
CA GLY A 18 10.28 20.14 -12.60
C GLY A 18 11.47 20.73 -11.81
N ALA A 19 11.25 21.72 -10.95
CA ALA A 19 12.29 22.32 -10.13
C ALA A 19 12.14 21.91 -8.66
N LEU A 20 13.27 21.68 -7.98
CA LEU A 20 13.30 21.42 -6.55
C LEU A 20 12.88 22.69 -5.79
N VAL A 21 11.85 22.60 -4.94
CA VAL A 21 11.33 23.73 -4.16
C VAL A 21 11.61 23.62 -2.66
N ALA A 22 12.17 22.49 -2.22
CA ALA A 22 12.53 22.26 -0.83
C ALA A 22 14.02 21.91 -0.70
N ARG A 23 14.66 22.39 0.37
CA ARG A 23 16.02 21.97 0.72
C ARG A 23 16.01 20.51 1.14
N ALA A 24 16.98 19.73 0.66
CA ALA A 24 17.25 18.40 1.19
C ALA A 24 17.79 18.51 2.64
N PRO A 25 17.14 17.88 3.63
CA PRO A 25 17.58 17.96 5.02
C PRO A 25 18.92 17.26 5.23
N ALA A 26 19.68 17.71 6.22
CA ALA A 26 20.90 17.04 6.62
C ALA A 26 20.59 15.70 7.31
N LEU A 27 21.56 14.77 7.34
CA LEU A 27 21.37 13.47 7.99
C LEU A 27 21.00 13.59 9.47
N ASP A 28 21.60 14.55 10.19
CA ASP A 28 21.31 14.76 11.61
C ASP A 28 19.87 15.26 11.83
N GLU A 29 19.38 16.14 10.94
CA GLU A 29 17.98 16.60 10.96
C GLU A 29 17.02 15.44 10.73
N ILE A 30 17.35 14.53 9.81
CA ILE A 30 16.56 13.31 9.55
C ILE A 30 16.55 12.40 10.77
N ARG A 31 17.73 12.12 11.35
CA ARG A 31 17.86 11.25 12.54
C ARG A 31 17.09 11.80 13.74
N ALA A 32 17.21 13.11 13.99
CA ALA A 32 16.48 13.78 15.05
C ALA A 32 14.95 13.69 14.86
N ARG A 33 14.47 13.91 13.63
CA ARG A 33 13.04 13.75 13.29
C ARG A 33 12.57 12.32 13.53
N CYS A 34 13.29 11.31 13.03
CA CYS A 34 12.90 9.91 13.21
C CYS A 34 12.85 9.53 14.69
N ALA A 35 13.82 9.95 15.49
CA ALA A 35 13.81 9.70 16.94
C ALA A 35 12.58 10.34 17.62
N ALA A 36 12.24 11.58 17.25
CA ALA A 36 11.07 12.27 17.79
C ALA A 36 9.74 11.61 17.36
N GLU A 37 9.60 11.20 16.10
CA GLU A 37 8.41 10.52 15.59
C GLU A 37 8.22 9.15 16.25
N LEU A 38 9.30 8.37 16.39
CA LEU A 38 9.25 7.07 17.09
C LEU A 38 8.90 7.22 18.57
N ALA A 39 9.38 8.28 19.23
CA ALA A 39 9.03 8.57 20.62
C ALA A 39 7.57 9.01 20.80
N ALA A 40 6.96 9.59 19.77
CA ALA A 40 5.57 10.04 19.77
C ALA A 40 4.57 8.94 19.39
N LEU A 41 5.02 7.79 18.88
CA LEU A 41 4.15 6.68 18.53
C LEU A 41 3.52 6.06 19.79
N PRO A 42 2.21 5.72 19.75
CA PRO A 42 1.58 4.92 20.79
C PRO A 42 2.30 3.58 20.98
N ASP A 43 2.41 3.13 22.23
CA ASP A 43 3.14 1.91 22.55
C ASP A 43 2.58 0.69 21.81
N GLU A 44 1.26 0.64 21.62
CA GLU A 44 0.61 -0.45 20.94
C GLU A 44 1.05 -0.64 19.50
N VAL A 45 1.30 0.44 18.77
CA VAL A 45 1.80 0.38 17.39
C VAL A 45 3.33 0.26 17.35
N ARG A 46 4.03 0.68 18.41
CA ARG A 46 5.49 0.68 18.50
C ARG A 46 6.10 -0.68 18.87
N ARG A 47 5.33 -1.57 19.51
CA ARG A 47 5.80 -2.91 19.93
C ARG A 47 6.32 -3.74 18.76
N LEU A 48 7.44 -4.45 18.97
CA LEU A 48 8.04 -5.34 17.97
C LEU A 48 7.28 -6.66 17.78
N ARG A 49 6.60 -7.14 18.82
CA ARG A 49 5.82 -8.38 18.79
C ARG A 49 4.34 -8.05 18.97
N SER A 50 3.51 -8.63 18.09
CA SER A 50 2.06 -8.41 18.05
C SER A 50 1.68 -6.92 18.14
N PRO A 51 2.12 -6.08 17.19
CA PRO A 51 1.75 -4.67 17.17
C PRO A 51 0.24 -4.50 16.93
N GLY A 52 -0.32 -3.46 17.53
CA GLY A 52 -1.66 -2.98 17.21
C GLY A 52 -1.71 -2.33 15.83
N SER A 53 -2.91 -2.19 15.28
CA SER A 53 -3.11 -1.55 13.98
C SER A 53 -3.07 -0.02 14.10
N TYR A 54 -2.34 0.64 13.19
CA TYR A 54 -2.39 2.10 13.04
C TYR A 54 -3.63 2.50 12.23
N ALA A 55 -4.49 3.34 12.80
CA ALA A 55 -5.77 3.69 12.19
C ALA A 55 -5.59 4.62 10.97
N VAL A 56 -6.02 4.16 9.80
CA VAL A 56 -6.11 4.96 8.57
C VAL A 56 -7.56 5.01 8.12
N ARG A 57 -8.12 6.21 7.99
CA ARG A 57 -9.52 6.40 7.60
C ARG A 57 -9.61 7.35 6.40
N PRO A 58 -10.19 6.92 5.26
CA PRO A 58 -10.49 7.85 4.18
C PRO A 58 -11.59 8.82 4.61
N SER A 59 -11.57 10.03 4.07
CA SER A 59 -12.67 10.97 4.27
C SER A 59 -13.94 10.48 3.57
N GLU A 60 -15.10 10.80 4.11
CA GLU A 60 -16.40 10.40 3.52
C GLU A 60 -16.53 10.84 2.06
N ARG A 61 -16.07 12.07 1.76
CA ARG A 61 -16.06 12.61 0.40
C ARG A 61 -15.18 11.79 -0.55
N LEU A 62 -14.02 11.32 -0.09
CA LEU A 62 -13.14 10.48 -0.92
C LEU A 62 -13.78 9.12 -1.19
N VAL A 63 -14.39 8.51 -0.18
CA VAL A 63 -15.10 7.23 -0.32
C VAL A 63 -16.28 7.37 -1.29
N ALA A 64 -17.08 8.43 -1.15
CA ALA A 64 -18.19 8.71 -2.05
C ALA A 64 -17.70 8.88 -3.50
N ARG A 65 -16.60 9.63 -3.70
CA ARG A 65 -16.01 9.82 -5.04
C ARG A 65 -15.50 8.52 -5.64
N GLN A 66 -14.80 7.70 -4.85
CA GLN A 66 -14.31 6.39 -5.29
C GLN A 66 -15.47 5.47 -5.71
N ARG A 67 -16.55 5.41 -4.92
CA ARG A 67 -17.74 4.60 -5.23
C ARG A 67 -18.40 5.05 -6.53
N ALA A 68 -18.58 6.35 -6.72
CA ALA A 68 -19.16 6.90 -7.95
C ALA A 68 -18.33 6.53 -9.19
N LEU A 69 -17.00 6.68 -9.11
CA LEU A 69 -16.11 6.30 -10.21
C LEU A 69 -16.19 4.80 -10.52
N ARG A 70 -16.21 3.96 -9.49
CA ARG A 70 -16.33 2.50 -9.65
C ARG A 70 -17.63 2.12 -10.38
N ALA A 71 -18.76 2.70 -9.99
CA ALA A 71 -20.04 2.45 -10.65
C ALA A 71 -20.02 2.88 -12.12
N THR A 72 -19.34 3.99 -12.46
CA THR A 72 -19.17 4.40 -13.86
C THR A 72 -18.34 3.40 -14.65
N ILE A 73 -17.24 2.89 -14.09
CA ILE A 73 -16.41 1.89 -14.77
C ILE A 73 -17.23 0.63 -15.03
N GLU A 74 -17.95 0.13 -14.02
CA GLU A 74 -18.79 -1.07 -14.13
C GLU A 74 -19.93 -0.88 -15.14
N ALA A 75 -20.56 0.30 -15.20
CA ALA A 75 -21.59 0.62 -16.19
C ALA A 75 -21.04 0.83 -17.61
N THR A 76 -19.74 1.15 -17.74
CA THR A 76 -19.05 1.35 -19.03
C THR A 76 -18.43 0.07 -19.57
N GLU A 77 -18.49 -1.05 -18.83
CA GLU A 77 -18.21 -2.39 -19.38
C GLU A 77 -19.25 -2.76 -20.44
N VAL A 78 -18.99 -2.27 -21.64
CA VAL A 78 -19.49 -2.77 -22.92
C VAL A 78 -18.95 -4.19 -23.07
N ARG A 79 -19.88 -5.14 -23.22
CA ARG A 79 -19.74 -6.53 -23.70
C ARG A 79 -18.32 -6.85 -24.21
N PRO A 80 -17.57 -7.81 -23.63
CA PRO A 80 -16.27 -8.16 -24.17
C PRO A 80 -16.47 -8.72 -25.58
N ALA A 81 -16.10 -7.94 -26.59
CA ALA A 81 -15.95 -8.41 -27.95
C ALA A 81 -14.66 -9.24 -28.02
N LEU A 82 -14.67 -10.41 -27.38
CA LEU A 82 -13.80 -11.51 -27.74
C LEU A 82 -14.69 -12.54 -28.42
N GLU A 83 -14.97 -12.29 -29.69
CA GLU A 83 -15.28 -13.37 -30.64
C GLU A 83 -14.16 -14.40 -30.50
N PRO A 84 -14.46 -15.70 -30.29
CA PRO A 84 -13.43 -16.72 -30.18
C PRO A 84 -12.84 -16.96 -31.58
N THR A 85 -11.83 -16.17 -31.96
CA THR A 85 -11.03 -16.52 -33.12
C THR A 85 -10.08 -17.62 -32.69
N ALA A 86 -10.34 -18.83 -33.17
CA ALA A 86 -9.51 -19.99 -32.98
C ALA A 86 -8.08 -19.72 -33.51
N ALA A 87 -7.16 -19.33 -32.64
CA ALA A 87 -5.70 -19.43 -32.84
C ALA A 87 -4.96 -19.11 -31.53
N GLY A 88 -4.70 -20.13 -30.72
CA GLY A 88 -3.90 -19.98 -29.50
C GLY A 88 -4.09 -21.10 -28.49
N ALA A 89 -4.20 -22.34 -28.93
CA ALA A 89 -4.14 -23.48 -28.02
C ALA A 89 -2.74 -23.55 -27.40
N VAL A 90 -2.57 -23.04 -26.18
CA VAL A 90 -1.49 -23.50 -25.30
C VAL A 90 -1.98 -24.79 -24.67
N ALA A 91 -1.35 -25.90 -25.07
CA ALA A 91 -1.61 -27.23 -24.55
C ALA A 91 -1.39 -27.30 -23.02
N PRO A 92 -2.13 -28.14 -22.29
CA PRO A 92 -1.86 -28.38 -20.88
C PRO A 92 -0.55 -29.16 -20.71
N GLN A 93 0.40 -28.60 -19.96
CA GLN A 93 1.60 -29.32 -19.52
C GLN A 93 1.23 -30.32 -18.42
N PRO A 94 1.55 -31.62 -18.56
CA PRO A 94 1.32 -32.60 -17.52
C PRO A 94 2.47 -32.59 -16.51
N GLY A 95 2.13 -32.50 -15.22
CA GLY A 95 2.91 -33.11 -14.15
C GLY A 95 3.91 -32.23 -13.40
N ALA A 96 3.53 -31.82 -12.19
CA ALA A 96 4.44 -31.78 -11.05
C ALA A 96 3.64 -32.08 -9.79
N ALA A 97 3.66 -33.35 -9.38
CA ALA A 97 3.07 -33.81 -8.13
C ALA A 97 3.71 -33.05 -6.95
N ARG A 98 2.87 -32.53 -6.04
CA ARG A 98 3.33 -32.05 -4.73
C ARG A 98 4.01 -33.22 -4.00
N PRO A 99 5.26 -33.10 -3.52
CA PRO A 99 5.82 -34.12 -2.66
C PRO A 99 5.04 -34.13 -1.33
N GLN A 100 4.47 -35.29 -1.00
CA GLN A 100 3.86 -35.53 0.30
C GLN A 100 4.94 -35.61 1.39
N PRO A 101 4.66 -35.18 2.64
CA PRO A 101 5.60 -35.32 3.74
C PRO A 101 5.77 -36.81 4.10
N ARG A 102 7.03 -37.25 4.23
CA ARG A 102 7.38 -38.61 4.67
C ARG A 102 6.98 -38.82 6.13
N PRO A 103 6.48 -40.02 6.53
CA PRO A 103 6.26 -40.33 7.92
C PRO A 103 7.60 -40.47 8.67
N GLN A 104 7.66 -39.89 9.87
CA GLN A 104 8.80 -40.00 10.78
C GLN A 104 8.91 -41.43 11.31
N ARG A 105 10.12 -42.00 11.31
CA ARG A 105 10.47 -43.14 12.15
C ARG A 105 11.29 -42.61 13.32
N GLU A 106 10.71 -42.69 14.51
CA GLU A 106 11.42 -42.63 15.80
C GLU A 106 12.10 -43.99 16.08
N PRO A 107 13.10 -44.03 16.99
CA PRO A 107 14.21 -45.00 16.97
C PRO A 107 13.84 -46.44 17.28
#